data_AF-A0A328EGD7-F1
#
_entry.id   AF-A0A328EGD7-F1
#
_cell.length_a   1.000
_cell.length_b   1.000
_cell.length_c   1.000
_cell.angle_alpha   90.00
_cell.angle_beta   90.00
_cell.angle_gamma   90.00
#
_symmetry.space_group_name_H-M   'P 1'
#
loop_
_entity.id
_entity.type
_entity.pdbx_description
1 polymer ?
#
loop_
_entity_poly.entity_id
_entity_poly.type
_entity_poly.pdbx_seq_one_letter_code
_entity_poly.pdbx_strand_id
1 'polypeptide(L)'
;MQIKKRFIDLPDQRIQKSKNFFSDAFPKNKELKSVEKNLTELSPTTKDTLTTLIKNSKISKNIVLPLEDELCAQVTRYAYYDPEQRPYQIGDFYLEPYYNDLFHCIYLNHTQKICIIGYRGTDTKEKSDLLSDAQIILGVNAIDPRVSGSLKLFDQVRKSHPDYQKRICGHSLGGTLCYIVAKHRRVDYCCTFNPGSAPNKIFILMLKDTLLKKDRTQKIHTYKIIGDPISLCSYVGKTVSFFVPHWNPLKLHAMENFLGQEASKNTGNASSTATTPAPQSPETKNPTP
;
A
#
# COMPACT_ATOMS: atom_id res chain seq x y z
N MET A 1 67.94 -41.42 -22.15
CA MET A 1 66.50 -41.59 -21.83
C MET A 1 66.06 -40.37 -21.04
N GLN A 2 65.38 -39.40 -21.68
CA GLN A 2 63.91 -39.20 -21.60
C GLN A 2 63.41 -38.95 -20.16
N ILE A 3 62.62 -37.95 -19.78
CA ILE A 3 61.85 -36.90 -20.47
C ILE A 3 61.56 -35.80 -19.42
N LYS A 4 61.56 -34.54 -19.87
CA LYS A 4 61.03 -33.35 -19.18
C LYS A 4 59.58 -33.55 -18.73
N LYS A 5 59.21 -33.16 -17.50
CA LYS A 5 57.86 -32.64 -17.23
C LYS A 5 57.95 -31.13 -17.06
N ARG A 6 57.13 -30.47 -17.87
CA ARG A 6 57.06 -29.06 -18.20
C ARG A 6 55.67 -28.62 -17.75
N PHE A 7 55.53 -27.32 -17.45
CA PHE A 7 54.29 -26.53 -17.53
C PHE A 7 53.26 -26.74 -16.39
N ILE A 8 52.62 -25.72 -15.78
CA ILE A 8 52.30 -24.33 -16.18
C ILE A 8 52.01 -23.52 -14.90
N ASP A 9 52.60 -22.32 -14.78
CA ASP A 9 52.07 -21.19 -14.01
C ASP A 9 50.72 -20.74 -14.58
N LEU A 10 49.72 -20.42 -13.75
CA LEU A 10 48.66 -19.40 -13.99
C LEU A 10 47.62 -19.41 -12.84
N PRO A 11 46.87 -18.31 -12.62
CA PRO A 11 47.11 -17.44 -11.48
C PRO A 11 45.89 -17.25 -10.56
N ASP A 12 46.14 -16.50 -9.50
CA ASP A 12 45.32 -15.78 -8.53
C ASP A 12 43.89 -15.31 -8.94
N GLN A 13 43.00 -16.23 -9.35
CA GLN A 13 41.60 -15.90 -9.72
C GLN A 13 40.59 -15.99 -8.55
N ARG A 14 41.02 -16.29 -7.32
CA ARG A 14 40.09 -16.53 -6.20
C ARG A 14 39.78 -15.31 -5.31
N ILE A 15 40.44 -14.17 -5.53
CA ILE A 15 40.23 -12.97 -4.69
C ILE A 15 39.43 -11.86 -5.41
N GLN A 16 39.15 -11.98 -6.72
CA GLN A 16 38.34 -11.00 -7.45
C GLN A 16 36.82 -11.28 -7.47
N LYS A 17 36.35 -12.45 -7.02
CA LYS A 17 34.91 -12.80 -7.08
C LYS A 17 34.05 -12.21 -5.95
N SER A 18 34.62 -11.58 -4.92
CA SER A 18 33.84 -10.98 -3.83
C SER A 18 33.66 -9.45 -3.94
N LYS A 19 34.36 -8.78 -4.88
CA LYS A 19 34.24 -7.32 -5.08
C LYS A 19 33.26 -6.90 -6.19
N ASN A 20 32.78 -7.83 -7.01
CA ASN A 20 31.88 -7.54 -8.14
C ASN A 20 30.38 -7.79 -7.87
N PHE A 21 29.97 -8.10 -6.63
CA PHE A 21 28.54 -8.18 -6.29
C PHE A 21 27.92 -6.81 -5.91
N PHE A 22 28.75 -5.76 -5.85
CA PHE A 22 28.32 -4.39 -5.53
C PHE A 22 28.41 -3.42 -6.71
N SER A 23 28.76 -3.88 -7.92
CA SER A 23 28.75 -3.06 -9.15
C SER A 23 27.43 -3.09 -9.92
N ASP A 24 26.42 -3.78 -9.39
CA ASP A 24 25.07 -3.78 -9.96
C ASP A 24 24.43 -2.43 -9.66
N ALA A 25 24.34 -1.58 -10.69
CA ALA A 25 23.75 -0.25 -10.71
C ALA A 25 22.75 0.00 -9.56
N PHE A 26 23.03 1.03 -8.74
CA PHE A 26 22.24 1.51 -7.62
C PHE A 26 20.72 1.27 -7.84
N PRO A 27 19.94 0.77 -6.85
CA PRO A 27 18.51 0.49 -7.03
C PRO A 27 17.74 1.66 -7.63
N LYS A 28 18.09 2.91 -7.25
CA LYS A 28 17.56 4.14 -7.87
C LYS A 28 17.85 4.28 -9.35
N ASN A 29 19.03 3.90 -9.84
CA ASN A 29 19.36 3.98 -11.26
C ASN A 29 18.57 2.96 -12.09
N LYS A 30 18.35 1.75 -11.55
CA LYS A 30 17.46 0.76 -12.19
C LYS A 30 16.01 1.26 -12.19
N GLU A 31 15.57 1.87 -11.09
CA GLU A 31 14.23 2.46 -10.98
C GLU A 31 14.03 3.66 -11.92
N LEU A 32 15.00 4.57 -12.01
CA LEU A 32 15.02 5.70 -12.95
C LEU A 32 14.90 5.23 -14.39
N LYS A 33 15.72 4.25 -14.80
CA LYS A 33 15.64 3.66 -16.16
C LYS A 33 14.28 3.02 -16.43
N SER A 34 13.69 2.37 -15.43
CA SER A 34 12.35 1.78 -15.55
C SER A 34 11.28 2.85 -15.74
N VAL A 35 11.33 3.93 -14.95
CA VAL A 35 10.43 5.09 -15.06
C VAL A 35 10.58 5.75 -16.43
N GLU A 36 11.81 6.00 -16.89
CA GLU A 36 12.11 6.60 -18.20
C GLU A 36 11.57 5.75 -19.36
N LYS A 37 11.77 4.42 -19.32
CA LYS A 37 11.30 3.49 -20.36
C LYS A 37 9.77 3.44 -20.46
N ASN A 38 9.07 3.48 -19.32
CA ASN A 38 7.61 3.34 -19.28
C ASN A 38 6.87 4.67 -19.50
N LEU A 39 7.59 5.80 -19.60
CA LEU A 39 6.99 7.14 -19.64
C LEU A 39 7.56 7.99 -20.77
N THR A 40 7.75 7.39 -21.94
CA THR A 40 8.20 8.08 -23.15
C THR A 40 7.35 9.32 -23.46
N GLU A 41 6.06 9.27 -23.14
CA GLU A 41 5.05 10.32 -23.38
C GLU A 41 5.00 11.45 -22.33
N LEU A 42 5.73 11.36 -21.22
CA LEU A 42 5.75 12.45 -20.23
C LEU A 42 6.55 13.66 -20.71
N SER A 43 6.05 14.85 -20.36
CA SER A 43 6.78 16.11 -20.59
C SER A 43 8.15 16.09 -19.91
N PRO A 44 9.17 16.76 -20.48
CA PRO A 44 10.50 16.86 -19.88
C PRO A 44 10.45 17.32 -18.41
N THR A 45 9.63 18.34 -18.12
CA THR A 45 9.46 18.85 -16.75
C THR A 45 8.92 17.79 -15.77
N THR A 46 8.01 16.92 -16.22
CA THR A 46 7.49 15.84 -15.37
C THR A 46 8.57 14.78 -15.12
N LYS A 47 9.39 14.47 -16.14
CA LYS A 47 10.52 13.53 -16.02
C LYS A 47 11.56 14.06 -15.04
N ASP A 48 11.90 15.35 -15.10
CA ASP A 48 12.83 15.99 -14.16
C ASP A 48 12.29 16.00 -12.72
N THR A 49 10.99 16.27 -12.58
CA THR A 49 10.29 16.23 -11.29
C THR A 49 10.38 14.82 -10.69
N LEU A 50 10.00 13.79 -11.45
CA LEU A 50 10.08 12.39 -11.00
C LEU A 50 11.51 11.98 -10.67
N THR A 51 12.48 12.33 -11.53
CA THR A 51 13.90 12.04 -11.29
C THR A 51 14.38 12.63 -9.98
N THR A 52 14.01 13.88 -9.69
CA THR A 52 14.35 14.55 -8.45
C THR A 52 13.69 13.88 -7.25
N LEU A 53 12.41 13.52 -7.35
CA LEU A 53 11.69 12.84 -6.28
C LEU A 53 12.25 11.44 -6.00
N ILE A 54 12.61 10.67 -7.02
CA ILE A 54 13.30 9.37 -6.90
C ILE A 54 14.63 9.55 -6.19
N LYS A 55 15.43 10.57 -6.57
CA LYS A 55 16.69 10.87 -5.89
C LYS A 55 16.49 11.23 -4.42
N ASN A 56 15.41 11.93 -4.09
CA ASN A 56 15.09 12.35 -2.72
C ASN A 56 14.39 11.29 -1.86
N SER A 57 13.87 10.21 -2.45
CA SER A 57 13.21 9.14 -1.70
C SER A 57 14.20 8.39 -0.79
N LYS A 58 13.70 7.88 0.33
CA LYS A 58 14.48 7.00 1.21
C LYS A 58 14.50 5.59 0.61
N ILE A 59 15.67 4.96 0.53
CA ILE A 59 15.78 3.52 0.22
C ILE A 59 16.03 2.77 1.51
N SER A 60 15.31 1.68 1.72
CA SER A 60 15.59 0.73 2.79
C SER A 60 15.78 -0.68 2.25
N LYS A 61 16.63 -1.47 2.93
CA LYS A 61 16.81 -2.90 2.60
C LYS A 61 15.57 -3.71 2.98
N ASN A 62 15.02 -3.43 4.16
CA ASN A 62 13.77 -3.98 4.69
C ASN A 62 12.87 -2.84 5.11
N ILE A 63 11.55 -3.03 5.07
CA ILE A 63 10.62 -2.04 5.62
C ILE A 63 10.43 -2.28 7.12
N VAL A 64 10.58 -1.21 7.90
CA VAL A 64 10.14 -1.14 9.30
C VAL A 64 9.22 0.06 9.36
N LEU A 65 7.93 -0.19 9.55
CA LEU A 65 6.91 0.83 9.62
C LEU A 65 6.87 1.42 11.04
N PRO A 66 6.73 2.74 11.19
CA PRO A 66 6.30 3.32 12.47
C PRO A 66 4.98 2.69 12.92
N LEU A 67 4.73 2.61 14.24
CA LEU A 67 3.53 1.97 14.80
C LEU A 67 2.21 2.49 14.19
N GLU A 68 2.13 3.80 13.94
CA GLU A 68 0.96 4.42 13.30
C GLU A 68 0.77 3.99 11.84
N ASP A 69 1.85 3.71 11.12
CA ASP A 69 1.82 3.21 9.75
C ASP A 69 1.57 1.70 9.70
N GLU A 70 2.02 0.94 10.71
CA GLU A 70 1.63 -0.47 10.89
C GLU A 70 0.12 -0.60 11.09
N LEU A 71 -0.47 0.26 11.92
CA LEU A 71 -1.92 0.31 12.10
C LEU A 71 -2.63 0.67 10.77
N CYS A 72 -2.11 1.64 10.02
CA CYS A 72 -2.63 1.97 8.69
C CYS A 72 -2.52 0.78 7.72
N ALA A 73 -1.44 -0.01 7.78
CA ALA A 73 -1.28 -1.21 6.98
C ALA A 73 -2.30 -2.29 7.35
N GLN A 74 -2.57 -2.49 8.64
CA GLN A 74 -3.61 -3.41 9.12
C GLN A 74 -5.00 -2.98 8.65
N VAL A 75 -5.38 -1.71 8.87
CA VAL A 75 -6.67 -1.17 8.41
C VAL A 75 -6.81 -1.29 6.88
N THR A 76 -5.74 -1.00 6.14
CA THR A 76 -5.71 -1.17 4.68
C THR A 76 -5.92 -2.63 4.27
N ARG A 77 -5.31 -3.60 4.97
CA ARG A 77 -5.55 -5.04 4.74
C ARG A 77 -7.01 -5.39 5.01
N TYR A 78 -7.59 -4.94 6.12
CA TYR A 78 -8.98 -5.26 6.45
C TYR A 78 -10.00 -4.64 5.49
N ALA A 79 -9.66 -3.53 4.83
CA ALA A 79 -10.50 -2.99 3.76
C ALA A 79 -10.71 -3.98 2.60
N TYR A 80 -9.82 -4.95 2.40
CA TYR A 80 -9.98 -6.03 1.41
C TYR A 80 -10.86 -7.20 1.87
N TYR A 81 -11.13 -7.31 3.17
CA TYR A 81 -12.02 -8.37 3.68
C TYR A 81 -13.47 -7.99 3.38
N ASP A 82 -14.32 -9.01 3.29
CA ASP A 82 -15.76 -8.81 3.25
C ASP A 82 -16.20 -8.08 4.54
N PRO A 83 -17.18 -7.16 4.47
CA PRO A 83 -17.53 -6.31 5.60
C PRO A 83 -17.79 -7.06 6.91
N GLU A 84 -18.37 -8.26 6.82
CA GLU A 84 -18.72 -9.14 7.94
C GLU A 84 -17.50 -9.83 8.57
N GLN A 85 -16.38 -9.91 7.84
CA GLN A 85 -15.14 -10.55 8.29
C GLN A 85 -14.15 -9.55 8.90
N ARG A 86 -14.45 -8.26 8.87
CA ARG A 86 -13.56 -7.23 9.41
C ARG A 86 -13.57 -7.28 10.93
N PRO A 87 -12.41 -7.25 11.59
CA PRO A 87 -12.36 -7.27 13.04
C PRO A 87 -13.08 -6.05 13.60
N TYR A 88 -13.93 -6.25 14.58
CA TYR A 88 -14.61 -5.13 15.24
C TYR A 88 -13.63 -4.23 16.01
N GLN A 89 -12.49 -4.76 16.44
CA GLN A 89 -11.51 -4.05 17.25
C GLN A 89 -10.07 -4.34 16.82
N ILE A 90 -9.24 -3.30 16.81
CA ILE A 90 -7.78 -3.36 16.58
C ILE A 90 -7.10 -2.52 17.68
N GLY A 91 -6.62 -3.15 18.75
CA GLY A 91 -6.16 -2.41 19.93
C GLY A 91 -7.29 -1.51 20.48
N ASP A 92 -7.03 -0.21 20.63
CA ASP A 92 -8.02 0.76 21.12
C ASP A 92 -8.91 1.37 20.01
N PHE A 93 -8.85 0.82 18.80
CA PHE A 93 -9.65 1.26 17.68
C PHE A 93 -10.82 0.33 17.42
N TYR A 94 -12.02 0.89 17.28
CA TYR A 94 -13.26 0.16 17.04
C TYR A 94 -13.80 0.46 15.65
N LEU A 95 -14.25 -0.58 14.94
CA LEU A 95 -14.91 -0.46 13.65
C LEU A 95 -16.21 0.32 13.80
N GLU A 96 -16.40 1.35 12.96
CA GLU A 96 -17.64 2.13 12.88
C GLU A 96 -18.60 1.44 11.90
N PRO A 97 -19.64 0.72 12.37
CA PRO A 97 -20.47 -0.12 11.52
C PRO A 97 -21.25 0.67 10.47
N TYR A 98 -21.61 1.93 10.77
CA TYR A 98 -22.39 2.76 9.86
C TYR A 98 -21.68 3.02 8.52
N TYR A 99 -20.34 3.03 8.51
CA TYR A 99 -19.53 3.25 7.31
C TYR A 99 -18.82 1.99 6.82
N ASN A 100 -19.16 0.81 7.35
CA ASN A 100 -18.49 -0.44 6.99
C ASN A 100 -19.14 -1.06 5.74
N ASP A 101 -18.50 -0.94 4.58
CA ASP A 101 -19.02 -1.46 3.32
C ASP A 101 -17.95 -2.10 2.43
N LEU A 102 -18.32 -2.55 1.23
CA LEU A 102 -17.41 -3.23 0.31
C LEU A 102 -16.15 -2.42 -0.09
N PHE A 103 -16.22 -1.08 -0.06
CA PHE A 103 -15.21 -0.19 -0.60
C PHE A 103 -14.34 0.49 0.45
N HIS A 104 -14.81 0.56 1.69
CA HIS A 104 -14.07 1.17 2.78
C HIS A 104 -14.47 0.62 4.16
N CYS A 105 -13.56 0.81 5.11
CA CYS A 105 -13.82 0.61 6.54
C CYS A 105 -13.32 1.82 7.33
N ILE A 106 -13.91 2.06 8.50
CA ILE A 106 -13.53 3.15 9.39
C ILE A 106 -13.31 2.61 10.79
N TYR A 107 -12.17 2.98 11.36
CA TYR A 107 -11.83 2.63 12.73
C TYR A 107 -11.66 3.90 13.57
N LEU A 108 -12.29 3.93 14.74
CA LEU A 108 -12.33 5.07 15.64
C LEU A 108 -11.64 4.74 16.96
N ASN A 109 -10.77 5.65 17.41
CA ASN A 109 -10.29 5.69 18.77
C ASN A 109 -10.91 6.90 19.47
N HIS A 110 -11.86 6.65 20.37
CA HIS A 110 -12.62 7.70 21.04
C HIS A 110 -11.80 8.44 22.11
N THR A 111 -10.82 7.78 22.72
CA THR A 111 -9.94 8.37 23.74
C THR A 111 -8.97 9.37 23.12
N GLN A 112 -8.31 8.99 22.04
CA GLN A 112 -7.34 9.81 21.32
C GLN A 112 -7.98 10.73 20.28
N LYS A 113 -9.29 10.58 20.03
CA LYS A 113 -10.03 11.29 18.99
C LYS A 113 -9.39 11.12 17.62
N ILE A 114 -9.12 9.87 17.22
CA ILE A 114 -8.54 9.53 15.91
C ILE A 114 -9.55 8.72 15.11
N CYS A 115 -9.74 9.11 13.86
CA CYS A 115 -10.53 8.37 12.87
C CYS A 115 -9.60 7.94 11.73
N ILE A 116 -9.51 6.64 11.48
CA ILE A 116 -8.76 6.07 10.37
C ILE A 116 -9.75 5.55 9.33
N ILE A 117 -9.66 6.08 8.11
CA ILE A 117 -10.46 5.65 6.96
C ILE A 117 -9.58 4.78 6.07
N GLY A 118 -9.92 3.50 5.92
CA GLY A 118 -9.27 2.57 5.01
C GLY A 118 -10.03 2.46 3.70
N TYR A 119 -9.42 2.88 2.60
CA TYR A 119 -9.98 2.72 1.26
C TYR A 119 -9.49 1.42 0.61
N ARG A 120 -10.41 0.55 0.21
CA ARG A 120 -10.10 -0.69 -0.49
C ARG A 120 -9.52 -0.40 -1.88
N GLY A 121 -8.47 -1.12 -2.28
CA GLY A 121 -8.03 -1.14 -3.67
C GLY A 121 -8.91 -2.02 -4.55
N THR A 122 -8.33 -2.53 -5.64
CA THR A 122 -8.96 -3.55 -6.49
C THR A 122 -8.59 -4.93 -5.95
N ASP A 123 -9.57 -5.82 -5.79
CA ASP A 123 -9.35 -7.23 -5.47
C ASP A 123 -9.06 -8.00 -6.77
N THR A 124 -7.82 -8.49 -6.94
CA THR A 124 -7.32 -9.06 -8.21
C THR A 124 -7.35 -10.59 -8.18
N LYS A 125 -8.39 -11.17 -7.59
CA LYS A 125 -8.53 -12.63 -7.40
C LYS A 125 -8.76 -13.42 -8.70
N GLU A 126 -8.99 -12.76 -9.82
CA GLU A 126 -9.03 -13.37 -11.16
C GLU A 126 -7.79 -12.96 -11.99
N LYS A 127 -7.36 -13.86 -12.89
CA LYS A 127 -5.97 -14.12 -13.29
C LYS A 127 -5.28 -13.12 -14.23
N SER A 128 -3.94 -13.13 -14.09
CA SER A 128 -2.88 -12.94 -15.11
C SER A 128 -2.60 -11.55 -15.71
N ASP A 129 -3.47 -10.56 -15.58
CA ASP A 129 -3.19 -9.23 -16.14
C ASP A 129 -3.43 -8.08 -15.16
N LEU A 130 -2.83 -8.21 -13.96
CA LEU A 130 -2.81 -7.15 -12.95
C LEU A 130 -2.42 -5.79 -13.53
N LEU A 131 -1.48 -5.76 -14.48
CA LEU A 131 -1.00 -4.52 -15.04
C LEU A 131 -2.05 -3.88 -15.94
N SER A 132 -2.69 -4.63 -16.84
CA SER A 132 -3.75 -4.08 -17.68
C SER A 132 -5.01 -3.77 -16.85
N ASP A 133 -5.40 -4.63 -15.91
CA ASP A 133 -6.53 -4.40 -15.02
C ASP A 133 -6.32 -3.15 -14.17
N ALA A 134 -5.11 -2.98 -13.61
CA ALA A 134 -4.77 -1.78 -12.87
C ALA A 134 -4.76 -0.55 -13.78
N GLN A 135 -4.24 -0.62 -15.01
CA GLN A 135 -4.24 0.52 -15.94
C GLN A 135 -5.65 0.92 -16.39
N ILE A 136 -6.52 -0.07 -16.67
CA ILE A 136 -7.92 0.15 -17.02
C ILE A 136 -8.66 0.79 -15.85
N ILE A 137 -8.49 0.24 -14.65
CA ILE A 137 -9.17 0.74 -13.44
C ILE A 137 -8.61 2.10 -13.00
N LEU A 138 -7.31 2.34 -13.18
CA LEU A 138 -6.69 3.64 -12.95
C LEU A 138 -6.96 4.64 -14.09
N GLY A 139 -7.66 4.21 -15.13
CA GLY A 139 -8.24 5.06 -16.17
C GLY A 139 -9.37 5.94 -15.61
N VAL A 140 -9.56 7.11 -16.22
CA VAL A 140 -10.44 8.18 -15.70
C VAL A 140 -11.90 7.72 -15.49
N ASN A 141 -12.40 6.78 -16.29
CA ASN A 141 -13.83 6.40 -16.29
C ASN A 141 -14.24 5.48 -15.12
N ALA A 142 -13.36 4.62 -14.60
CA ALA A 142 -13.66 3.73 -13.46
C ALA A 142 -13.31 4.37 -12.10
N ILE A 143 -12.35 5.31 -12.10
CA ILE A 143 -11.97 6.09 -10.93
C ILE A 143 -13.13 6.99 -10.45
N ASP A 144 -13.94 7.55 -11.35
CA ASP A 144 -14.84 8.67 -11.02
C ASP A 144 -15.90 8.37 -9.93
N PRO A 145 -16.64 7.23 -9.98
CA PRO A 145 -17.58 6.89 -8.91
C PRO A 145 -16.87 6.61 -7.57
N ARG A 146 -15.71 5.94 -7.61
CA ARG A 146 -14.91 5.64 -6.40
C ARG A 146 -14.31 6.91 -5.80
N VAL A 147 -13.92 7.89 -6.62
CA VAL A 147 -13.41 9.19 -6.19
C VAL A 147 -14.51 10.03 -5.56
N SER A 148 -15.63 10.21 -6.26
CA SER A 148 -16.74 11.00 -5.74
C SER A 148 -17.30 10.38 -4.45
N GLY A 149 -17.41 9.05 -4.38
CA GLY A 149 -17.77 8.32 -3.17
C GLY A 149 -16.77 8.55 -2.03
N SER A 150 -15.46 8.46 -2.30
CA SER A 150 -14.43 8.66 -1.28
C SER A 150 -14.39 10.09 -0.72
N LEU A 151 -14.62 11.10 -1.56
CA LEU A 151 -14.73 12.49 -1.15
C LEU A 151 -15.98 12.73 -0.30
N LYS A 152 -17.14 12.19 -0.73
CA LYS A 152 -18.40 12.28 0.02
C LYS A 152 -18.30 11.60 1.38
N LEU A 153 -17.76 10.38 1.44
CA LEU A 153 -17.51 9.68 2.69
C LEU A 153 -16.66 10.53 3.62
N PHE A 154 -15.54 11.04 3.11
CA PHE A 154 -14.63 11.84 3.92
C PHE A 154 -15.33 13.07 4.52
N ASP A 155 -16.18 13.75 3.73
CA ASP A 155 -16.98 14.88 4.19
C ASP A 155 -18.04 14.48 5.23
N GLN A 156 -18.70 13.33 5.04
CA GLN A 156 -19.65 12.77 6.02
C GLN A 156 -18.97 12.46 7.35
N VAL A 157 -17.83 11.78 7.32
CA VAL A 157 -17.04 11.41 8.50
C VAL A 157 -16.49 12.64 9.22
N ARG A 158 -16.08 13.67 8.46
CA ARG A 158 -15.73 14.97 9.02
C ARG A 158 -16.91 15.64 9.71
N LYS A 159 -18.11 15.55 9.15
CA LYS A 159 -19.32 16.14 9.74
C LYS A 159 -19.76 15.39 10.99
N SER A 160 -19.72 14.06 11.00
CA SER A 160 -20.15 13.24 12.14
C SER A 160 -19.14 13.21 13.29
N HIS A 161 -17.86 13.39 13.00
CA HIS A 161 -16.77 13.34 13.99
C HIS A 161 -15.89 14.61 13.92
N PRO A 162 -16.42 15.82 14.14
CA PRO A 162 -15.70 17.06 13.87
C PRO A 162 -14.42 17.26 14.70
N ASP A 163 -14.37 16.70 15.90
CA ASP A 163 -13.25 16.78 16.85
C ASP A 163 -12.16 15.72 16.63
N TYR A 164 -12.36 14.77 15.71
CA TYR A 164 -11.41 13.68 15.48
C TYR A 164 -10.38 14.06 14.41
N GLN A 165 -9.13 13.66 14.62
CA GLN A 165 -8.12 13.64 13.57
C GLN A 165 -8.57 12.72 12.43
N LYS A 166 -8.38 13.15 11.18
CA LYS A 166 -8.72 12.39 9.98
C LYS A 166 -7.47 11.82 9.36
N ARG A 167 -7.25 10.53 9.63
CA ARG A 167 -6.20 9.72 9.02
C ARG A 167 -6.82 8.90 7.90
N ILE A 168 -6.12 8.81 6.77
CA ILE A 168 -6.57 8.00 5.63
C ILE A 168 -5.46 7.02 5.24
N CYS A 169 -5.86 5.83 4.81
CA CYS A 169 -4.92 4.84 4.33
C CYS A 169 -5.49 3.99 3.20
N GLY A 170 -4.61 3.43 2.37
CA GLY A 170 -5.03 2.61 1.25
C GLY A 170 -3.87 2.04 0.44
N HIS A 171 -4.19 0.98 -0.29
CA HIS A 171 -3.26 0.25 -1.15
C HIS A 171 -3.73 0.27 -2.61
N SER A 172 -2.81 0.24 -3.58
CA SER A 172 -3.16 0.21 -5.00
C SER A 172 -4.09 1.37 -5.38
N LEU A 173 -5.25 1.10 -6.00
CA LEU A 173 -6.31 2.09 -6.23
C LEU A 173 -6.73 2.83 -4.96
N GLY A 174 -6.84 2.15 -3.82
CA GLY A 174 -7.19 2.76 -2.53
C GLY A 174 -6.17 3.81 -2.08
N GLY A 175 -4.89 3.58 -2.38
CA GLY A 175 -3.83 4.57 -2.16
C GLY A 175 -3.94 5.77 -3.12
N THR A 176 -4.32 5.54 -4.38
CA THR A 176 -4.63 6.62 -5.33
C THR A 176 -5.81 7.46 -4.85
N LEU A 177 -6.88 6.83 -4.34
CA LEU A 177 -8.01 7.53 -3.72
C LEU A 177 -7.55 8.40 -2.54
N CYS A 178 -6.60 7.92 -1.73
CA CYS A 178 -6.02 8.71 -0.66
C CYS A 178 -5.32 9.98 -1.16
N TYR A 179 -4.55 9.90 -2.24
CA TYR A 179 -3.93 11.08 -2.85
C TYR A 179 -4.96 12.10 -3.32
N ILE A 180 -6.05 11.63 -3.93
CA ILE A 180 -7.12 12.49 -4.43
C ILE A 180 -7.86 13.16 -3.26
N VAL A 181 -8.20 12.39 -2.22
CA VAL A 181 -8.80 12.95 -1.00
C VAL A 181 -7.87 13.98 -0.36
N ALA A 182 -6.57 13.68 -0.19
CA ALA A 182 -5.58 14.61 0.35
C ALA A 182 -5.34 15.84 -0.55
N LYS A 183 -5.58 15.74 -1.86
CA LYS A 183 -5.54 16.88 -2.77
C LYS A 183 -6.72 17.81 -2.55
N HIS A 184 -7.92 17.26 -2.34
CA HIS A 184 -9.16 18.03 -2.32
C HIS A 184 -9.68 18.37 -0.93
N ARG A 185 -9.16 17.71 0.11
CA ARG A 185 -9.57 17.88 1.50
C ARG A 185 -8.36 18.00 2.40
N ARG A 186 -8.50 18.76 3.48
CA ARG A 186 -7.51 18.80 4.56
C ARG A 186 -7.52 17.45 5.26
N VAL A 187 -6.44 16.68 5.21
CA VAL A 187 -6.26 15.48 6.04
C VAL A 187 -5.23 15.75 7.13
N ASP A 188 -5.28 14.97 8.20
CA ASP A 188 -4.32 15.06 9.30
C ASP A 188 -3.16 14.10 9.09
N TYR A 189 -3.43 12.96 8.46
CA TYR A 189 -2.42 11.98 8.11
C TYR A 189 -2.85 11.14 6.89
N CYS A 190 -1.92 10.75 6.03
CA CYS A 190 -2.21 9.92 4.86
C CYS A 190 -1.08 8.90 4.67
N CYS A 191 -1.40 7.61 4.76
CA CYS A 191 -0.44 6.52 4.61
C CYS A 191 -0.85 5.61 3.44
N THR A 192 0.00 5.50 2.43
CA THR A 192 -0.30 4.72 1.23
C THR A 192 0.74 3.63 1.00
N PHE A 193 0.29 2.49 0.48
CA PHE A 193 1.11 1.30 0.22
C PHE A 193 0.97 0.94 -1.26
N ASN A 194 2.07 0.90 -2.01
CA ASN A 194 2.07 0.71 -3.46
C ASN A 194 0.89 1.42 -4.18
N PRO A 195 0.67 2.72 -4.00
CA PRO A 195 -0.48 3.38 -4.61
C PRO A 195 -0.33 3.38 -6.13
N GLY A 196 -1.44 3.24 -6.85
CA GLY A 196 -1.47 3.28 -8.32
C GLY A 196 -1.00 4.63 -8.87
N SER A 197 -0.15 4.60 -9.91
CA SER A 197 0.60 5.76 -10.38
C SER A 197 0.19 6.25 -11.78
N ALA A 198 -1.11 6.30 -12.08
CA ALA A 198 -1.56 6.79 -13.39
C ALA A 198 -1.19 8.28 -13.58
N PRO A 199 -0.50 8.65 -14.68
CA PRO A 199 0.03 10.00 -14.91
C PRO A 199 -1.05 11.00 -15.35
N ASN A 200 -2.18 11.04 -14.65
CA ASN A 200 -3.22 12.02 -14.87
C ASN A 200 -2.85 13.41 -14.29
N LYS A 201 -3.64 14.44 -14.64
CA LYS A 201 -3.39 15.83 -14.23
C LYS A 201 -3.29 15.99 -12.70
N ILE A 202 -4.15 15.30 -11.93
CA ILE A 202 -4.14 15.38 -10.46
C ILE A 202 -2.83 14.81 -9.92
N PHE A 203 -2.42 13.65 -10.43
CA PHE A 203 -1.19 12.99 -10.03
C PHE A 203 0.04 13.87 -10.31
N ILE A 204 0.14 14.44 -11.52
CA ILE A 204 1.22 15.36 -11.88
C ILE A 204 1.26 16.58 -10.96
N LEU A 205 0.08 17.14 -10.62
CA LEU A 205 -0.01 18.25 -9.67
C LEU A 205 0.45 17.85 -8.26
N MET A 206 0.15 16.63 -7.80
CA MET A 206 0.59 16.12 -6.50
C MET A 206 2.12 15.90 -6.46
N LEU A 207 2.73 15.44 -7.56
CA LEU A 207 4.19 15.34 -7.67
C LEU A 207 4.85 16.73 -7.59
N LYS A 208 4.30 17.73 -8.30
CA LYS A 208 4.78 19.12 -8.21
C LYS A 208 4.60 19.68 -6.79
N ASP A 209 3.44 19.48 -6.17
CA ASP A 209 3.17 19.89 -4.80
C ASP A 209 4.13 19.22 -3.79
N THR A 210 4.60 18.00 -4.09
CA THR A 210 5.60 17.28 -3.29
C THR A 210 6.98 17.91 -3.44
N LEU A 211 7.41 18.20 -4.67
CA LEU A 211 8.68 18.87 -4.94
C LEU A 211 8.75 20.25 -4.27
N LEU A 212 7.63 20.99 -4.29
CA LEU A 212 7.49 22.30 -3.65
C LEU A 212 7.25 22.22 -2.13
N LYS A 213 7.26 21.02 -1.54
CA LYS A 213 7.06 20.78 -0.10
C LYS A 213 5.79 21.43 0.47
N LYS A 214 4.69 21.49 -0.28
CA LYS A 214 3.44 22.07 0.22
C LYS A 214 2.94 21.32 1.44
N ASP A 215 2.35 22.03 2.42
CA ASP A 215 1.91 21.45 3.70
C ASP A 215 1.11 20.14 3.56
N ARG A 216 0.21 20.08 2.57
CA ARG A 216 -0.61 18.88 2.32
C ARG A 216 0.22 17.63 2.03
N THR A 217 1.34 17.76 1.32
CA THR A 217 2.19 16.62 0.93
C THR A 217 3.14 16.23 2.06
N GLN A 218 3.37 17.11 3.04
CA GLN A 218 4.19 16.80 4.22
C GLN A 218 3.52 15.80 5.17
N LYS A 219 2.20 15.63 5.04
CA LYS A 219 1.38 14.67 5.79
C LYS A 219 1.15 13.34 5.06
N ILE A 220 1.70 13.21 3.84
CA ILE A 220 1.54 12.01 3.02
C ILE A 220 2.80 11.15 3.17
N HIS A 221 2.60 9.91 3.56
CA HIS A 221 3.60 8.88 3.74
C HIS A 221 3.33 7.80 2.70
N THR A 222 4.32 7.55 1.85
CA THR A 222 4.17 6.66 0.70
C THR A 222 5.21 5.56 0.79
N TYR A 223 4.73 4.34 0.93
CA TYR A 223 5.56 3.14 0.95
C TYR A 223 5.40 2.43 -0.38
N LYS A 224 6.52 2.17 -1.06
CA LYS A 224 6.50 1.46 -2.34
C LYS A 224 7.62 0.44 -2.45
N ILE A 225 7.39 -0.57 -3.28
CA ILE A 225 8.40 -1.57 -3.60
C ILE A 225 9.11 -1.15 -4.89
N ILE A 226 10.43 -1.30 -4.90
CA ILE A 226 11.25 -1.04 -6.09
C ILE A 226 10.91 -2.12 -7.13
N GLY A 227 10.55 -1.69 -8.33
CA GLY A 227 10.20 -2.59 -9.44
C GLY A 227 8.72 -2.98 -9.49
N ASP A 228 7.90 -2.55 -8.54
CA ASP A 228 6.44 -2.65 -8.70
C ASP A 228 5.99 -1.72 -9.85
N PRO A 229 5.43 -2.28 -10.94
CA PRO A 229 5.05 -1.50 -12.12
C PRO A 229 3.82 -0.62 -11.89
N ILE A 230 2.97 -0.91 -10.90
CA ILE A 230 1.71 -0.19 -10.67
C ILE A 230 1.94 1.08 -9.86
N SER A 231 2.88 1.03 -8.92
CA SER A 231 3.30 2.17 -8.12
C SER A 231 4.54 2.87 -8.66
N LEU A 232 4.95 2.57 -9.90
CA LEU A 232 6.23 2.99 -10.48
C LEU A 232 6.51 4.50 -10.34
N CYS A 233 5.49 5.34 -10.51
CA CYS A 233 5.63 6.80 -10.44
C CYS A 233 5.18 7.41 -9.10
N SER A 234 4.80 6.60 -8.12
CA SER A 234 4.17 7.04 -6.87
C SER A 234 5.17 7.63 -5.87
N TYR A 235 5.60 8.87 -6.15
CA TYR A 235 6.50 9.64 -5.29
C TYR A 235 5.83 10.88 -4.67
N VAL A 236 4.57 10.71 -4.26
CA VAL A 236 3.83 11.79 -3.60
C VAL A 236 4.16 11.78 -2.10
N GLY A 237 4.47 12.95 -1.54
CA GLY A 237 4.80 13.11 -0.12
C GLY A 237 6.16 12.55 0.28
N LYS A 238 6.26 12.10 1.53
CA LYS A 238 7.44 11.41 2.09
C LYS A 238 7.47 9.97 1.58
N THR A 239 8.33 9.68 0.61
CA THR A 239 8.40 8.35 -0.02
C THR A 239 9.53 7.49 0.55
N VAL A 240 9.17 6.27 0.96
CA VAL A 240 10.10 5.20 1.33
C VAL A 240 9.96 4.06 0.33
N SER A 241 11.03 3.82 -0.42
CA SER A 241 11.16 2.68 -1.33
C SER A 241 11.96 1.56 -0.66
N PHE A 242 11.59 0.30 -0.89
CA PHE A 242 12.39 -0.84 -0.44
C PHE A 242 12.36 -1.98 -1.46
N PHE A 243 13.34 -2.87 -1.33
CA PHE A 243 13.48 -4.01 -2.23
C PHE A 243 12.88 -5.26 -1.62
N VAL A 244 12.16 -6.03 -2.44
CA VAL A 244 11.70 -7.38 -2.10
C VAL A 244 12.31 -8.33 -3.14
N PRO A 245 12.92 -9.47 -2.73
CA PRO A 245 13.57 -10.41 -3.65
C PRO A 245 12.54 -11.27 -4.40
N HIS A 246 11.59 -10.63 -5.08
CA HIS A 246 10.57 -11.26 -5.89
C HIS A 246 10.57 -10.63 -7.29
N TRP A 247 10.43 -11.47 -8.31
CA TRP A 247 10.35 -11.02 -9.71
C TRP A 247 8.91 -11.02 -10.25
N ASN A 248 7.94 -11.46 -9.45
CA ASN A 248 6.55 -11.54 -9.85
C ASN A 248 5.83 -10.21 -9.52
N PRO A 249 5.26 -9.51 -10.52
CA PRO A 249 4.57 -8.23 -10.30
C PRO A 249 3.42 -8.29 -9.30
N LEU A 250 2.62 -9.35 -9.28
CA LEU A 250 1.54 -9.55 -8.28
C LEU A 250 2.10 -9.63 -6.88
N LYS A 251 3.21 -10.36 -6.69
CA LYS A 251 3.86 -10.45 -5.38
C LYS A 251 4.49 -9.14 -4.96
N LEU A 252 5.04 -8.35 -5.89
CA LEU A 252 5.59 -7.03 -5.58
C LEU A 252 4.50 -6.02 -5.21
N HIS A 253 3.33 -6.13 -5.84
CA HIS A 253 2.18 -5.27 -5.59
C HIS A 253 1.27 -5.80 -4.47
N ALA A 254 1.65 -6.86 -3.76
CA ALA A 254 0.82 -7.45 -2.71
C ALA A 254 0.85 -6.59 -1.43
N MET A 255 -0.30 -6.43 -0.78
CA MET A 255 -0.41 -5.69 0.49
C MET A 255 0.36 -6.40 1.61
N GLU A 256 0.53 -7.72 1.49
CA GLU A 256 1.21 -8.58 2.43
C GLU A 256 2.67 -8.16 2.70
N ASN A 257 3.33 -7.50 1.74
CA ASN A 257 4.70 -7.04 1.93
C ASN A 257 4.86 -5.93 2.98
N PHE A 258 3.76 -5.28 3.36
CA PHE A 258 3.77 -4.17 4.31
C PHE A 258 3.29 -4.57 5.70
N LEU A 259 2.97 -5.84 5.90
CA LEU A 259 2.52 -6.36 7.18
C LEU A 259 3.71 -7.01 7.89
N GLY A 260 3.94 -6.65 9.15
CA GLY A 260 5.00 -7.25 9.96
C GLY A 260 4.85 -8.78 10.03
N GLN A 261 5.97 -9.49 10.22
CA GLN A 261 5.99 -10.96 10.29
C GLN A 261 5.07 -11.53 11.41
N GLU A 262 4.74 -10.72 12.41
CA GLU A 262 3.80 -11.06 13.50
C GLU A 262 2.34 -11.18 13.02
N ALA A 263 1.91 -10.38 12.04
CA ALA A 263 0.55 -10.43 11.51
C ALA A 263 0.25 -11.73 10.73
N SER A 264 1.30 -12.40 10.23
CA SER A 264 1.21 -13.70 9.56
C SER A 264 1.06 -14.88 10.53
N LYS A 265 1.36 -14.71 11.83
CA LYS A 265 1.29 -15.82 12.81
C LYS A 265 -0.10 -15.98 13.44
N ASN A 266 -0.90 -14.91 13.48
CA ASN A 266 -2.25 -14.94 14.05
C ASN A 266 -3.33 -15.50 13.10
N THR A 267 -2.98 -15.85 11.86
CA THR A 267 -3.90 -16.55 10.93
C THR A 267 -3.85 -18.08 11.05
N GLY A 268 -3.08 -18.63 12.00
CA GLY A 268 -2.86 -20.07 12.14
C GLY A 268 -3.68 -20.80 13.22
N ASN A 269 -4.40 -20.09 14.11
CA ASN A 269 -5.05 -20.72 15.28
C ASN A 269 -6.56 -20.43 15.44
N ALA A 270 -7.23 -19.97 14.38
CA ALA A 270 -8.70 -19.93 14.34
C ALA A 270 -9.24 -21.17 13.63
N SER A 271 -8.99 -22.35 14.19
CA SER A 271 -9.74 -23.56 13.87
C SER A 271 -9.79 -24.49 15.07
N SER A 272 -11.00 -24.99 15.35
CA SER A 272 -11.40 -25.96 16.37
C SER A 272 -11.57 -25.45 17.82
N THR A 273 -12.79 -24.98 18.12
CA THR A 273 -13.75 -25.59 19.07
C THR A 273 -14.67 -24.52 19.68
N ALA A 274 -15.79 -24.27 19.02
CA ALA A 274 -16.97 -23.68 19.67
C ALA A 274 -18.17 -24.52 19.24
N THR A 275 -18.45 -25.55 20.02
CA THR A 275 -19.68 -26.34 19.92
C THR A 275 -20.80 -25.48 20.51
N THR A 276 -21.58 -24.82 19.66
CA THR A 276 -22.81 -24.13 20.09
C THR A 276 -23.90 -25.19 20.33
N PRO A 277 -24.58 -25.22 21.49
CA PRO A 277 -25.78 -26.03 21.65
C PRO A 277 -26.93 -25.48 20.80
N ALA A 278 -27.71 -26.38 20.20
CA ALA A 278 -28.89 -26.07 19.40
C ALA A 278 -29.96 -25.29 20.22
N PRO A 279 -30.78 -24.44 19.57
CA PRO A 279 -31.86 -23.72 20.24
C PRO A 279 -32.99 -24.68 20.62
N GLN A 280 -33.38 -24.67 21.90
CA GLN A 280 -34.59 -25.36 22.38
C GLN A 280 -35.84 -24.58 21.94
N SER A 281 -36.75 -25.29 21.29
CA SER A 281 -38.09 -24.82 20.92
C SER A 281 -38.94 -24.50 22.16
N PRO A 282 -39.90 -23.56 22.08
CA PRO A 282 -40.72 -23.17 23.22
C PRO A 282 -41.74 -24.27 23.59
N GLU A 283 -41.73 -24.68 24.86
CA GLU A 283 -42.74 -25.57 25.44
C GLU A 283 -44.10 -24.86 25.54
N THR A 284 -45.09 -25.48 24.89
CA THR A 284 -46.51 -25.23 25.04
C THR A 284 -46.99 -25.56 26.46
N LYS A 285 -47.47 -24.56 27.20
CA LYS A 285 -48.29 -24.78 28.40
C LYS A 285 -49.74 -25.04 28.00
N ASN A 286 -50.27 -26.21 28.33
CA ASN A 286 -51.71 -26.44 28.48
C ASN A 286 -52.06 -26.66 29.97
N PRO A 287 -53.28 -26.31 30.39
CA PRO A 287 -53.65 -26.15 31.80
C PRO A 287 -54.38 -27.37 32.37
N THR A 288 -54.34 -27.56 33.70
CA THR A 288 -55.37 -28.23 34.55
C THR A 288 -54.93 -28.21 36.03
N PRO A 289 -55.80 -28.46 37.02
CA PRO A 289 -57.20 -28.93 36.99
C PRO A 289 -58.25 -27.83 37.06
#